data_AF-A0A2E9NLW5-F1
#
_entry.id   AF-A0A2E9NLW5-F1
#
_cell.length_a   1.000
_cell.length_b   1.000
_cell.length_c   1.000
_cell.angle_alpha   90.00
_cell.angle_beta   90.00
_cell.angle_gamma   90.00
#
_symmetry.space_group_name_H-M   'P 1'
#
loop_
_entity.id
_entity.type
_entity.pdbx_description
1 polymer ?
#
loop_
_entity_poly.entity_id
_entity_poly.type
_entity_poly.pdbx_seq_one_letter_code
_entity_poly.pdbx_strand_id
1 'polypeptide(L)'
;MTSSPAEPAPSRPRRGSPLRAIGQILAMAIGALLFVIFVRRAGLAEVAAGVASVGWGFLLVLALSGFRFAMRALAWTLCVEPPGRLTFREALVATVAGDALGNVTPLGLLVSEPAKVALVTRRLPASGALAALAVENLFYSLSVAIVLAAGLIALVARLGTGTSWWIAGGGVVGGLALVVLTLHTVLWRRLSFAGRTLAKLPARWRAGWIGTGLGWLQRLEARMHAAYPRTKAGLGPIALLDALFHVAALAETYVVLALVTGSSPSWLDAFLFESVNRMIMVAFKFVPLRVGVDEAGTGLFADLLQFGTATGVTMAIVRKARMLSWLAIGLPIVLGRGLSAARGDASATPSERAAEPARTVIAIMARSPSDSGSIKTRLASAIPDPRVRADLYAAFVADMVRTCRAIDGVALRLAYTPDGGAEGFDAVGVRPDELLAQRGADLGARERALFEDLLSAGFDRIVIVGSDLPTLPTRALEEAVASLAPAGSAVIGPSDDGGYYLLGLAIADPNVVPDLFSGVRWSTSFALADTLSAAQRVGIDVVQVESWHDVDEAGDLERLRRELVEAPTAAPATRAALRKIE
;
A
#
# COMPACT_ATOMS: atom_id res chain seq x y z
N MET A 1 -23.92 49.61 -10.54
CA MET A 1 -24.86 48.48 -10.81
C MET A 1 -24.20 47.56 -11.82
N THR A 2 -23.50 46.54 -11.34
CA THR A 2 -23.06 45.39 -12.14
C THR A 2 -23.17 44.16 -11.22
N SER A 3 -24.12 43.30 -11.55
CA SER A 3 -24.47 42.09 -10.80
C SER A 3 -23.33 41.08 -10.82
N SER A 4 -22.90 40.64 -9.63
CA SER A 4 -21.98 39.51 -9.44
C SER A 4 -22.66 38.19 -9.88
N PRO A 5 -22.00 37.32 -10.67
CA PRO A 5 -22.54 36.00 -10.99
C PRO A 5 -22.39 35.07 -9.79
N ALA A 6 -23.49 34.43 -9.40
CA ALA A 6 -23.54 33.47 -8.30
C ALA A 6 -22.53 32.32 -8.47
N GLU A 7 -21.74 32.06 -7.42
CA GLU A 7 -20.84 30.90 -7.34
C GLU A 7 -21.63 29.58 -7.32
N PRO A 8 -21.11 28.52 -7.96
CA PRO A 8 -21.76 27.22 -8.00
C PRO A 8 -21.60 26.48 -6.67
N ALA A 9 -22.71 25.96 -6.14
CA ALA A 9 -22.76 25.14 -4.93
C ALA A 9 -21.79 23.93 -4.97
N PRO A 10 -21.27 23.49 -3.81
CA PRO A 10 -20.29 22.40 -3.73
C PRO A 10 -20.84 21.10 -4.34
N SER A 11 -20.09 20.54 -5.28
CA SER A 11 -20.45 19.32 -5.99
C SER A 11 -20.46 18.12 -5.03
N ARG A 12 -21.65 17.51 -4.87
CA ARG A 12 -21.85 16.21 -4.21
C ARG A 12 -20.87 15.15 -4.72
N PRO A 13 -20.50 14.14 -3.90
CA PRO A 13 -19.62 13.05 -4.32
C PRO A 13 -20.13 12.45 -5.62
N ARG A 14 -19.26 12.36 -6.63
CA ARG A 14 -19.59 11.77 -7.93
C ARG A 14 -20.07 10.34 -7.72
N ARG A 15 -21.40 10.15 -7.69
CA ARG A 15 -22.04 8.84 -7.86
C ARG A 15 -21.42 8.20 -9.10
N GLY A 16 -20.94 6.96 -8.97
CA GLY A 16 -20.45 6.19 -10.10
C GLY A 16 -21.46 6.29 -11.26
N SER A 17 -20.97 6.54 -12.48
CA SER A 17 -21.88 6.80 -13.59
C SER A 17 -22.87 5.64 -13.75
N PRO A 18 -24.18 5.91 -13.90
CA PRO A 18 -25.20 4.88 -14.07
C PRO A 18 -24.87 3.92 -15.22
N LEU A 19 -24.14 4.41 -16.23
CA LEU A 19 -23.60 3.64 -17.36
C LEU A 19 -22.69 2.47 -16.93
N ARG A 20 -21.88 2.62 -15.88
CA ARG A 20 -21.02 1.53 -15.38
C ARG A 20 -21.83 0.44 -14.68
N ALA A 21 -22.83 0.82 -13.89
CA ALA A 21 -23.74 -0.12 -13.25
C ALA A 21 -24.58 -0.89 -14.28
N ILE A 22 -25.09 -0.19 -15.30
CA ILE A 22 -25.82 -0.80 -16.42
C ILE A 22 -24.94 -1.79 -17.17
N GLY A 23 -23.68 -1.44 -17.48
CA GLY A 23 -22.75 -2.35 -18.13
C GLY A 23 -22.48 -3.63 -17.34
N GLN A 24 -22.37 -3.54 -16.02
CA GLN A 24 -22.18 -4.70 -15.13
C GLN A 24 -23.42 -5.61 -15.08
N ILE A 25 -24.61 -5.01 -14.97
CA ILE A 25 -25.88 -5.75 -15.00
C ILE A 25 -26.04 -6.48 -16.34
N LEU A 26 -25.73 -5.80 -17.45
CA LEU A 26 -25.82 -6.38 -18.78
C LEU A 26 -24.82 -7.53 -18.96
N ALA A 27 -23.57 -7.37 -18.52
CA ALA A 27 -22.57 -8.45 -18.56
C ALA A 27 -23.00 -9.68 -17.73
N MET A 28 -23.59 -9.45 -16.54
CA MET A 28 -24.11 -10.53 -15.70
C MET A 28 -25.31 -11.23 -16.33
N ALA A 29 -26.22 -10.48 -16.97
CA ALA A 29 -27.36 -11.03 -17.69
C ALA A 29 -26.92 -11.86 -18.91
N ILE A 30 -25.95 -11.37 -19.68
CA ILE A 30 -25.35 -12.11 -20.81
C ILE A 30 -24.66 -13.38 -20.32
N GLY A 31 -23.87 -13.30 -19.24
CA GLY A 31 -23.23 -14.47 -18.64
C GLY A 31 -24.24 -15.52 -18.15
N ALA A 32 -25.30 -15.09 -17.48
CA ALA A 32 -26.38 -15.98 -17.04
C ALA A 32 -27.11 -16.63 -18.23
N LEU A 33 -27.37 -15.86 -19.29
CA LEU A 33 -27.98 -16.40 -20.51
C LEU A 33 -27.08 -17.45 -21.18
N LEU A 34 -25.78 -17.16 -21.32
CA LEU A 34 -24.80 -18.11 -21.88
C LEU A 34 -24.73 -19.38 -21.03
N PHE A 35 -24.71 -19.25 -19.70
CA PHE A 35 -24.74 -20.40 -18.79
C PHE A 35 -25.96 -21.29 -19.06
N VAL A 36 -27.17 -20.71 -19.10
CA VAL A 36 -28.40 -21.46 -19.36
C VAL A 36 -28.38 -22.14 -20.73
N ILE A 37 -27.92 -21.44 -21.77
CA ILE A 37 -27.84 -21.98 -23.13
C ILE A 37 -26.91 -23.19 -23.18
N PHE A 38 -25.70 -23.07 -22.63
CA PHE A 38 -24.70 -24.14 -22.71
C PHE A 38 -25.05 -25.34 -21.84
N VAL A 39 -25.62 -25.12 -20.65
CA VAL A 39 -26.11 -26.22 -19.81
C VAL A 39 -27.28 -26.95 -20.50
N ARG A 40 -28.18 -26.24 -21.17
CA ARG A 40 -29.26 -26.88 -21.96
C ARG A 40 -28.71 -27.62 -23.18
N ARG A 41 -27.76 -27.03 -23.89
CA ARG A 41 -27.12 -27.64 -25.07
C ARG A 41 -26.32 -28.89 -24.71
N ALA A 42 -25.68 -28.91 -23.55
CA ALA A 42 -24.96 -30.05 -23.01
C ALA A 42 -25.87 -31.18 -22.53
N GLY A 43 -27.18 -30.94 -22.37
CA GLY A 43 -28.10 -31.90 -21.77
C GLY A 43 -28.03 -31.85 -20.23
N LEU A 44 -29.14 -31.43 -19.61
CA LEU A 44 -29.24 -31.31 -18.15
C LEU A 44 -29.00 -32.64 -17.41
N ALA A 45 -29.51 -33.75 -17.97
CA ALA A 45 -29.38 -35.06 -17.35
C ALA A 45 -27.91 -35.55 -17.36
N GLU A 46 -27.20 -35.35 -18.47
CA GLU A 46 -25.78 -35.73 -18.60
C GLU A 46 -24.90 -34.90 -17.68
N VAL A 47 -25.12 -33.58 -17.63
CA VAL A 47 -24.40 -32.68 -16.71
C VAL A 47 -24.68 -33.07 -15.25
N ALA A 48 -25.93 -33.35 -14.89
CA ALA A 48 -26.28 -33.77 -13.54
C ALA A 48 -25.63 -35.12 -13.17
N ALA A 49 -25.62 -36.09 -14.09
CA ALA A 49 -24.96 -37.37 -13.89
C ALA A 49 -23.44 -37.21 -13.73
N GLY A 50 -22.80 -36.37 -14.55
CA GLY A 50 -21.37 -36.07 -14.44
C GLY A 50 -21.00 -35.33 -13.15
N VAL A 51 -21.86 -34.44 -12.64
CA VAL A 51 -21.64 -33.81 -11.33
C VAL A 51 -21.80 -34.85 -10.21
N ALA A 52 -22.77 -35.75 -10.32
CA ALA A 52 -22.97 -36.83 -9.35
C ALA A 52 -21.82 -37.84 -9.33
N SER A 53 -21.19 -38.13 -10.47
CA SER A 53 -20.07 -39.09 -10.57
C SER A 53 -18.82 -38.62 -9.83
N VAL A 54 -18.64 -37.30 -9.65
CA VAL A 54 -17.54 -36.74 -8.85
C VAL A 54 -17.64 -37.15 -7.39
N GLY A 55 -18.85 -37.19 -6.83
CA GLY A 55 -19.14 -37.65 -5.47
C GLY A 55 -18.14 -37.16 -4.41
N TRP A 56 -17.63 -38.08 -3.60
CA TRP A 56 -16.62 -37.81 -2.57
C TRP A 56 -15.25 -37.41 -3.12
N GLY A 57 -14.97 -37.68 -4.40
CA GLY A 57 -13.77 -37.21 -5.10
C GLY A 57 -13.65 -35.69 -5.11
N PHE A 58 -14.76 -34.96 -4.90
CA PHE A 58 -14.74 -33.52 -4.71
C PHE A 58 -13.89 -33.07 -3.50
N LEU A 59 -13.78 -33.88 -2.44
CA LEU A 59 -12.91 -33.55 -1.30
C LEU A 59 -11.43 -33.51 -1.70
N LEU A 60 -11.00 -34.41 -2.59
CA LEU A 60 -9.65 -34.40 -3.14
C LEU A 60 -9.42 -33.15 -4.00
N VAL A 61 -10.42 -32.76 -4.80
CA VAL A 61 -10.39 -31.51 -5.58
C VAL A 61 -10.26 -30.29 -4.66
N LEU A 62 -10.98 -30.25 -3.54
CA LEU A 62 -10.83 -29.19 -2.54
C LEU A 62 -9.45 -29.19 -1.89
N ALA A 63 -8.91 -30.37 -1.53
CA ALA A 63 -7.60 -30.50 -0.91
C ALA A 63 -6.47 -30.03 -1.84
N LEU A 64 -6.50 -30.43 -3.12
CA LEU A 64 -5.55 -29.96 -4.13
C LEU A 64 -5.66 -28.44 -4.32
N SER A 65 -6.88 -27.89 -4.28
CA SER A 65 -7.09 -26.45 -4.35
C SER A 65 -6.54 -25.70 -3.13
N GLY A 66 -6.74 -26.24 -1.93
CA GLY A 66 -6.18 -25.70 -0.69
C GLY A 66 -4.65 -25.73 -0.68
N PHE A 67 -4.06 -26.82 -1.18
CA PHE A 67 -2.61 -26.95 -1.35
C PHE A 67 -2.05 -25.83 -2.24
N ARG A 68 -2.74 -25.47 -3.32
CA ARG A 68 -2.35 -24.33 -4.17
C ARG A 68 -2.38 -23.01 -3.42
N PHE A 69 -3.38 -22.75 -2.58
CA PHE A 69 -3.39 -21.56 -1.72
C PHE A 69 -2.22 -21.54 -0.74
N ALA A 70 -1.87 -22.70 -0.18
CA ALA A 70 -0.70 -22.83 0.68
C ALA A 70 0.59 -22.48 -0.06
N MET A 71 0.82 -23.01 -1.27
CA MET A 71 2.04 -22.71 -2.04
C MET A 71 2.20 -21.21 -2.31
N ARG A 72 1.12 -20.53 -2.71
CA ARG A 72 1.13 -19.07 -2.90
C ARG A 72 1.41 -18.31 -1.60
N ALA A 73 0.79 -18.71 -0.50
CA ALA A 73 1.02 -18.10 0.80
C ALA A 73 2.47 -18.28 1.28
N LEU A 74 3.04 -19.48 1.13
CA LEU A 74 4.45 -19.77 1.43
C LEU A 74 5.38 -18.92 0.54
N ALA A 75 5.13 -18.85 -0.77
CA ALA A 75 5.92 -18.05 -1.70
C ALA A 75 5.93 -16.57 -1.28
N TRP A 76 4.77 -16.04 -0.87
CA TRP A 76 4.66 -14.67 -0.37
C TRP A 76 5.46 -14.45 0.92
N THR A 77 5.45 -15.38 1.87
CA THR A 77 6.26 -15.25 3.10
C THR A 77 7.76 -15.21 2.82
N LEU A 78 8.24 -15.92 1.80
CA LEU A 78 9.65 -15.91 1.38
C LEU A 78 10.06 -14.61 0.68
N CYS A 79 9.09 -13.82 0.20
CA CYS A 79 9.33 -12.53 -0.44
C CYS A 79 9.43 -11.36 0.55
N VAL A 80 9.20 -11.58 1.85
CA VAL A 80 9.25 -10.53 2.87
C VAL A 80 10.69 -10.32 3.36
N GLU A 81 11.24 -9.12 3.16
CA GLU A 81 12.57 -8.76 3.66
C GLU A 81 12.54 -8.36 5.16
N PRO A 82 13.60 -8.68 5.93
CA PRO A 82 13.75 -8.24 7.33
C PRO A 82 13.78 -6.69 7.45
N PRO A 83 13.28 -6.10 8.56
CA PRO A 83 12.86 -6.73 9.81
C PRO A 83 11.42 -7.28 9.82
N GLY A 84 10.68 -7.12 8.71
CA GLY A 84 9.30 -7.60 8.60
C GLY A 84 9.20 -9.11 8.72
N ARG A 85 8.17 -9.60 9.42
CA ARG A 85 7.85 -11.04 9.49
C ARG A 85 6.39 -11.25 9.13
N LEU A 86 6.14 -12.13 8.17
CA LEU A 86 4.80 -12.59 7.80
C LEU A 86 4.73 -14.09 8.09
N THR A 87 3.81 -14.50 8.96
CA THR A 87 3.63 -15.93 9.24
C THR A 87 2.84 -16.60 8.12
N PHE A 88 3.07 -17.90 7.90
CA PHE A 88 2.33 -18.69 6.92
C PHE A 88 0.81 -18.60 7.11
N ARG A 89 0.33 -18.64 8.37
CA ARG A 89 -1.10 -18.57 8.67
C ARG A 89 -1.71 -17.23 8.24
N GLU A 90 -1.02 -16.13 8.51
CA GLU A 90 -1.47 -14.79 8.11
C GLU A 90 -1.51 -14.66 6.58
N ALA A 91 -0.44 -15.11 5.91
CA ALA A 91 -0.38 -15.13 4.45
C ALA A 91 -1.48 -16.00 3.84
N LEU A 92 -1.77 -17.18 4.40
CA LEU A 92 -2.80 -18.10 3.92
C LEU A 92 -4.20 -17.50 4.06
N VAL A 93 -4.53 -16.98 5.25
CA VAL A 93 -5.81 -16.31 5.52
C VAL A 93 -6.02 -15.12 4.58
N ALA A 94 -4.99 -14.29 4.43
CA ALA A 94 -5.04 -13.14 3.52
C ALA A 94 -5.20 -13.58 2.06
N THR A 95 -4.49 -14.63 1.61
CA THR A 95 -4.59 -15.16 0.25
C THR A 95 -5.98 -15.68 -0.06
N VAL A 96 -6.57 -16.49 0.83
CA VAL A 96 -7.93 -17.05 0.65
C VAL A 96 -8.98 -15.94 0.65
N ALA A 97 -8.88 -14.99 1.58
CA ALA A 97 -9.79 -13.84 1.66
C ALA A 97 -9.68 -12.91 0.44
N GLY A 98 -8.46 -12.65 -0.03
CA GLY A 98 -8.21 -11.86 -1.23
C GLY A 98 -8.74 -12.52 -2.50
N ASP A 99 -8.56 -13.84 -2.64
CA ASP A 99 -9.09 -14.60 -3.77
C ASP A 99 -10.63 -14.61 -3.80
N ALA A 100 -11.26 -14.81 -2.64
CA ALA A 100 -12.71 -14.69 -2.47
C ALA A 100 -13.23 -13.34 -2.98
N LEU A 101 -12.61 -12.23 -2.53
CA LEU A 101 -13.01 -10.88 -2.95
C LEU A 101 -12.74 -10.62 -4.44
N GLY A 102 -11.64 -11.17 -4.96
CA GLY A 102 -11.27 -11.08 -6.37
C GLY A 102 -12.24 -11.77 -7.33
N ASN A 103 -12.86 -12.88 -6.90
CA ASN A 103 -13.81 -13.62 -7.75
C ASN A 103 -15.21 -13.00 -7.77
N VAL A 104 -15.59 -12.23 -6.73
CA VAL A 104 -16.92 -11.60 -6.63
C VAL A 104 -16.98 -10.22 -7.30
N THR A 105 -15.86 -9.49 -7.32
CA THR A 105 -15.85 -8.10 -7.77
C THR A 105 -15.48 -7.94 -9.25
N PRO A 106 -16.20 -7.13 -10.05
CA PRO A 106 -15.93 -6.92 -11.49
C PRO A 106 -14.60 -6.19 -11.82
N LEU A 107 -13.75 -5.97 -10.81
CA LEU A 107 -12.40 -5.44 -10.92
C LEU A 107 -11.46 -6.24 -10.01
N GLY A 108 -11.59 -7.57 -10.03
CA GLY A 108 -10.97 -8.47 -9.07
C GLY A 108 -9.49 -8.20 -8.77
N LEU A 109 -8.69 -7.81 -9.77
CA LEU A 109 -7.26 -7.50 -9.60
C LEU A 109 -6.99 -6.19 -8.82
N LEU A 110 -7.90 -5.21 -8.93
CA LEU A 110 -7.81 -3.92 -8.22
C LEU A 110 -8.32 -4.02 -6.78
N VAL A 111 -9.00 -5.11 -6.41
CA VAL A 111 -9.61 -5.28 -5.09
C VAL A 111 -8.96 -6.43 -4.31
N SER A 112 -8.58 -7.53 -4.98
CA SER A 112 -8.01 -8.73 -4.34
C SER A 112 -6.64 -8.46 -3.73
N GLU A 113 -5.72 -7.84 -4.47
CA GLU A 113 -4.34 -7.62 -4.01
C GLU A 113 -4.27 -6.59 -2.87
N PRO A 114 -4.96 -5.43 -2.96
CA PRO A 114 -5.02 -4.51 -1.83
C PRO A 114 -5.68 -5.13 -0.59
N ALA A 115 -6.70 -5.99 -0.77
CA ALA A 115 -7.33 -6.68 0.36
C ALA A 115 -6.38 -7.66 1.06
N LYS A 116 -5.56 -8.43 0.31
CA LYS A 116 -4.52 -9.28 0.92
C LYS A 116 -3.58 -8.45 1.79
N VAL A 117 -3.11 -7.31 1.27
CA VAL A 117 -2.22 -6.40 2.00
C VAL A 117 -2.91 -5.85 3.25
N ALA A 118 -4.12 -5.32 3.13
CA ALA A 118 -4.90 -4.76 4.24
C ALA A 118 -5.13 -5.77 5.39
N LEU A 119 -5.16 -7.07 5.10
CA LEU A 119 -5.34 -8.11 6.11
C LEU A 119 -4.05 -8.44 6.91
N VAL A 120 -2.88 -8.02 6.41
CA VAL A 120 -1.56 -8.27 7.03
C VAL A 120 -0.89 -6.99 7.56
N THR A 121 -1.43 -5.80 7.25
CA THR A 121 -0.85 -4.50 7.63
C THR A 121 -0.73 -4.26 9.14
N ARG A 122 -1.44 -5.03 9.99
CA ARG A 122 -1.33 -4.94 11.46
C ARG A 122 0.05 -5.32 12.01
N ARG A 123 0.86 -6.07 11.25
CA ARG A 123 2.16 -6.60 11.71
C ARG A 123 3.29 -6.40 10.72
N LEU A 124 2.97 -6.20 9.45
CA LEU A 124 3.92 -5.90 8.39
C LEU A 124 3.54 -4.55 7.78
N PRO A 125 4.45 -3.56 7.70
CA PRO A 125 4.15 -2.28 7.06
C PRO A 125 3.56 -2.47 5.67
N ALA A 126 2.53 -1.70 5.30
CA ALA A 126 1.81 -1.84 4.04
C ALA A 126 2.72 -1.80 2.81
N SER A 127 3.77 -0.98 2.87
CA SER A 127 4.81 -0.87 1.84
C SER A 127 5.58 -2.19 1.66
N GLY A 128 6.01 -2.83 2.75
CA GLY A 128 6.70 -4.12 2.72
C GLY A 128 5.80 -5.27 2.27
N ALA A 129 4.56 -5.31 2.76
CA ALA A 129 3.57 -6.31 2.38
C ALA A 129 3.22 -6.25 0.88
N LEU A 130 2.98 -5.04 0.37
CA LEU A 130 2.67 -4.81 -1.04
C LEU A 130 3.86 -5.15 -1.95
N ALA A 131 5.07 -4.82 -1.53
CA ALA A 131 6.27 -5.05 -2.32
C ALA A 131 6.62 -6.55 -2.39
N ALA A 132 6.53 -7.28 -1.27
CA ALA A 132 6.65 -8.74 -1.24
C ALA A 132 5.58 -9.42 -2.11
N LEU A 133 4.34 -8.93 -2.06
CA LEU A 133 3.24 -9.45 -2.87
C LEU A 133 3.43 -9.16 -4.37
N ALA A 134 4.04 -8.02 -4.72
CA ALA A 134 4.35 -7.69 -6.10
C ALA A 134 5.45 -8.61 -6.67
N VAL A 135 6.45 -8.97 -5.87
CA VAL A 135 7.47 -9.96 -6.24
C VAL A 135 6.85 -11.34 -6.43
N GLU A 136 6.04 -11.82 -5.48
CA GLU A 136 5.35 -13.11 -5.62
C GLU A 136 4.48 -13.16 -6.89
N ASN A 137 3.65 -12.13 -7.13
CA ASN A 137 2.78 -12.09 -8.30
C ASN A 137 3.58 -12.05 -9.62
N LEU A 138 4.78 -11.47 -9.63
CA LEU A 138 5.66 -11.50 -10.80
C LEU A 138 6.15 -12.91 -11.10
N PHE A 139 6.67 -13.62 -10.09
CA PHE A 139 7.14 -15.00 -10.25
C PHE A 139 6.00 -15.91 -10.71
N TYR A 140 4.84 -15.79 -10.08
CA TYR A 140 3.62 -16.48 -10.48
C TYR A 140 3.19 -16.15 -11.92
N SER A 141 3.24 -14.87 -12.32
CA SER A 141 2.85 -14.48 -13.69
C SER A 141 3.80 -15.04 -14.74
N LEU A 142 5.10 -15.10 -14.42
CA LEU A 142 6.11 -15.73 -15.25
C LEU A 142 5.89 -17.23 -15.40
N SER A 143 5.62 -17.94 -14.31
CA SER A 143 5.36 -19.37 -14.36
C SER A 143 4.08 -19.69 -15.15
N VAL A 144 3.02 -18.88 -14.99
CA VAL A 144 1.80 -18.95 -15.80
C VAL A 144 2.08 -18.74 -17.28
N ALA A 145 2.91 -17.75 -17.63
CA ALA A 145 3.27 -17.47 -19.00
C ALA A 145 3.96 -18.67 -19.68
N ILE A 146 4.87 -19.34 -18.97
CA ILE A 146 5.55 -20.56 -19.44
C ILE A 146 4.53 -21.68 -19.68
N VAL A 147 3.61 -21.90 -18.73
CA VAL A 147 2.56 -22.93 -18.86
C VAL A 147 1.64 -22.65 -20.05
N LEU A 148 1.23 -21.39 -20.26
CA LEU A 148 0.39 -21.01 -21.41
C LEU A 148 1.12 -21.20 -22.74
N ALA A 149 2.40 -20.85 -22.81
CA ALA A 149 3.21 -21.07 -24.00
C ALA A 149 3.35 -22.57 -24.33
N ALA A 150 3.68 -23.39 -23.32
CA ALA A 150 3.75 -24.83 -23.47
C ALA A 150 2.39 -25.44 -23.85
N GLY A 151 1.29 -24.96 -23.26
CA GLY A 151 -0.07 -25.36 -23.60
C GLY A 151 -0.45 -25.04 -25.03
N LEU A 152 -0.10 -23.85 -25.54
CA LEU A 152 -0.35 -23.45 -26.92
C LEU A 152 0.43 -24.34 -27.91
N ILE A 153 1.71 -24.59 -27.64
CA ILE A 153 2.54 -25.49 -28.45
C ILE A 153 1.94 -26.90 -28.47
N ALA A 154 1.57 -27.43 -27.31
CA ALA A 154 0.95 -28.74 -27.18
C ALA A 154 -0.39 -28.83 -27.94
N LEU A 155 -1.20 -27.77 -27.91
CA LEU A 155 -2.48 -27.71 -28.60
C LEU A 155 -2.32 -27.72 -30.13
N VAL A 156 -1.44 -26.86 -30.66
CA VAL A 156 -1.15 -26.79 -32.09
C VAL A 156 -0.60 -28.13 -32.59
N ALA A 157 0.26 -28.79 -31.80
CA ALA A 157 0.75 -30.13 -32.11
C ALA A 157 -0.37 -31.18 -32.10
N ARG A 158 -1.25 -31.17 -31.09
CA ARG A 158 -2.35 -32.14 -30.94
C ARG A 158 -3.37 -32.06 -32.08
N LEU A 159 -3.67 -30.85 -32.56
CA LEU A 159 -4.64 -30.60 -33.61
C LEU A 159 -4.08 -30.86 -35.02
N GLY A 160 -2.77 -31.10 -35.17
CA GLY A 160 -2.15 -31.38 -36.47
C GLY A 160 -2.32 -30.25 -37.48
N THR A 161 -2.32 -28.99 -37.01
CA THR A 161 -2.64 -27.82 -37.85
C THR A 161 -1.50 -27.47 -38.82
N GLY A 162 -1.85 -26.82 -39.93
CA GLY A 162 -0.88 -26.33 -40.91
C GLY A 162 0.10 -25.27 -40.38
N THR A 163 1.15 -25.00 -41.16
CA THR A 163 2.29 -24.12 -40.80
C THR A 163 1.89 -22.71 -40.34
N SER A 164 0.76 -22.17 -40.82
CA SER A 164 0.27 -20.84 -40.42
C SER A 164 -0.06 -20.74 -38.92
N TRP A 165 -0.62 -21.80 -38.33
CA TRP A 165 -0.93 -21.85 -36.89
C TRP A 165 0.32 -21.97 -36.03
N TRP A 166 1.36 -22.64 -36.53
CA TRP A 166 2.67 -22.68 -35.90
C TRP A 166 3.34 -21.30 -35.88
N ILE A 167 3.25 -20.55 -36.98
CA ILE A 167 3.78 -19.18 -37.05
C ILE A 167 3.01 -18.26 -36.09
N ALA A 168 1.68 -18.32 -36.09
CA ALA A 168 0.85 -17.53 -35.19
C ALA A 168 1.12 -17.87 -33.71
N GLY A 169 1.18 -19.17 -33.37
CA GLY A 169 1.49 -19.64 -32.03
C GLY A 169 2.89 -19.23 -31.59
N GLY A 170 3.89 -19.38 -32.47
CA GLY A 170 5.26 -18.92 -32.24
C GLY A 170 5.34 -17.41 -32.00
N GLY A 171 4.55 -16.61 -32.73
CA GLY A 171 4.44 -15.16 -32.51
C GLY A 171 3.88 -14.82 -31.12
N VAL A 172 2.83 -15.51 -30.66
CA VAL A 172 2.25 -15.32 -29.32
C VAL A 172 3.26 -15.70 -28.23
N VAL A 173 3.91 -16.86 -28.36
CA VAL A 173 4.94 -17.32 -27.40
C VAL A 173 6.12 -16.37 -27.37
N GLY A 174 6.62 -15.93 -28.53
CA GLY A 174 7.70 -14.97 -28.65
C GLY A 174 7.35 -13.61 -28.05
N GLY A 175 6.14 -13.11 -28.28
CA GLY A 175 5.64 -11.88 -27.67
C GLY A 175 5.55 -11.98 -26.14
N LEU A 176 5.06 -13.09 -25.62
CA LEU A 176 4.99 -13.35 -24.18
C LEU A 176 6.38 -13.44 -23.54
N ALA A 177 7.32 -14.13 -24.20
CA ALA A 177 8.71 -14.21 -23.77
C ALA A 177 9.39 -12.83 -23.78
N LEU A 178 9.10 -11.98 -24.77
CA LEU A 178 9.61 -10.61 -24.83
C LEU A 178 9.07 -9.73 -23.69
N VAL A 179 7.78 -9.85 -23.37
CA VAL A 179 7.15 -9.13 -22.23
C VAL A 179 7.80 -9.56 -20.92
N VAL A 180 7.96 -10.86 -20.72
CA VAL A 180 8.66 -11.45 -19.58
C VAL A 180 10.10 -10.93 -19.47
N LEU A 181 10.86 -10.98 -20.56
CA LEU A 181 12.26 -10.56 -20.59
C LEU A 181 12.38 -9.07 -20.31
N THR A 182 11.45 -8.27 -20.82
CA THR A 182 11.38 -6.83 -20.59
C THR A 182 11.05 -6.51 -19.13
N LEU A 183 10.04 -7.16 -18.54
CA LEU A 183 9.73 -7.03 -17.11
C LEU A 183 10.92 -7.45 -16.25
N HIS A 184 11.54 -8.58 -16.55
CA HIS A 184 12.72 -9.07 -15.85
C HIS A 184 13.90 -8.10 -15.95
N THR A 185 14.22 -7.59 -17.14
CA THR A 185 15.32 -6.64 -17.34
C THR A 185 15.04 -5.29 -16.70
N VAL A 186 13.81 -4.77 -16.75
CA VAL A 186 13.41 -3.54 -16.07
C VAL A 186 13.61 -3.68 -14.55
N LEU A 187 13.16 -4.81 -13.98
CA LEU A 187 13.28 -5.08 -12.56
C LEU A 187 14.74 -5.33 -12.12
N TRP A 188 15.49 -6.13 -12.89
CA TRP A 188 16.88 -6.50 -12.56
C TRP A 188 17.87 -5.35 -12.77
N ARG A 189 17.71 -4.56 -13.84
CA ARG A 189 18.61 -3.42 -14.14
C ARG A 189 18.19 -2.12 -13.46
N ARG A 190 17.15 -2.13 -12.61
CA ARG A 190 16.59 -0.94 -11.95
C ARG A 190 16.34 0.21 -12.91
N LEU A 191 15.88 -0.11 -14.12
CA LEU A 191 15.60 0.89 -15.15
C LEU A 191 14.29 1.59 -14.78
N SER A 192 14.36 2.85 -14.34
CA SER A 192 13.18 3.69 -14.09
C SER A 192 12.50 4.03 -15.43
N PHE A 193 11.66 3.12 -15.89
CA PHE A 193 10.97 3.21 -17.16
C PHE A 193 9.87 4.27 -17.07
N ALA A 194 9.11 4.32 -15.97
CA ALA A 194 8.03 5.28 -15.79
C ALA A 194 8.52 6.69 -15.41
N GLY A 195 9.78 6.87 -14.99
CA GLY A 195 10.39 8.19 -14.79
C GLY A 195 10.88 8.85 -16.09
N ARG A 196 11.61 8.07 -16.91
CA ARG A 196 12.31 8.61 -18.11
C ARG A 196 11.41 8.76 -19.34
N THR A 197 10.44 7.88 -19.53
CA THR A 197 9.46 8.01 -20.63
C THR A 197 8.41 9.08 -20.33
N LEU A 198 8.08 9.32 -19.05
CA LEU A 198 7.16 10.38 -18.62
C LEU A 198 7.66 11.79 -18.89
N ALA A 199 8.96 12.03 -18.69
CA ALA A 199 9.57 13.33 -18.93
C ALA A 199 9.43 13.79 -20.40
N LYS A 200 9.20 12.84 -21.31
CA LYS A 200 9.01 13.07 -22.75
C LYS A 200 7.54 13.27 -23.16
N LEU A 201 6.57 13.09 -22.27
CA LEU A 201 5.14 13.25 -22.58
C LEU A 201 4.69 14.73 -22.47
N PRO A 202 3.92 15.24 -23.45
CA PRO A 202 3.45 16.62 -23.45
C PRO A 202 2.50 16.91 -22.26
N ALA A 203 2.63 18.10 -21.66
CA ALA A 203 2.01 18.49 -20.39
C ALA A 203 0.48 18.29 -20.33
N ARG A 204 -0.22 18.43 -21.47
CA ARG A 204 -1.67 18.19 -21.60
C ARG A 204 -2.11 16.76 -21.23
N TRP A 205 -1.25 15.76 -21.40
CA TRP A 205 -1.53 14.35 -21.04
C TRP A 205 -1.13 14.02 -19.60
N ARG A 206 -0.30 14.85 -18.95
CA ARG A 206 0.09 14.73 -17.54
C ARG A 206 -1.01 15.20 -16.57
N ALA A 207 -1.92 16.07 -17.00
CA ALA A 207 -2.93 16.70 -16.12
C ALA A 207 -4.28 15.94 -16.04
N GLY A 208 -4.38 14.70 -16.54
CA GLY A 208 -5.65 13.95 -16.61
C GLY A 208 -5.67 12.61 -15.84
N TRP A 209 -6.63 11.74 -16.17
CA TRP A 209 -6.72 10.35 -15.66
C TRP A 209 -5.40 9.58 -15.82
N ILE A 210 -4.67 9.89 -16.89
CA ILE A 210 -3.34 9.35 -17.18
C ILE A 210 -2.32 9.82 -16.13
N GLY A 211 -2.28 11.10 -15.76
CA GLY A 211 -1.41 11.60 -14.67
C GLY A 211 -1.64 10.92 -13.32
N THR A 212 -2.91 10.67 -12.98
CA THR A 212 -3.30 9.99 -11.74
C THR A 212 -2.87 8.52 -11.73
N GLY A 213 -3.05 7.81 -12.85
CA GLY A 213 -2.55 6.43 -13.03
C GLY A 213 -1.02 6.33 -13.12
N LEU A 214 -0.36 7.37 -13.65
CA LEU A 214 1.09 7.45 -13.81
C LEU A 214 1.82 7.66 -12.48
N GLY A 215 1.28 8.49 -11.59
CA GLY A 215 1.82 8.62 -10.22
C GLY A 215 1.70 7.32 -9.42
N TRP A 216 0.63 6.54 -9.65
CA TRP A 216 0.49 5.20 -9.07
C TRP A 216 1.56 4.23 -9.61
N LEU A 217 1.84 4.24 -10.91
CA LEU A 217 2.89 3.45 -11.56
C LEU A 217 4.30 3.77 -11.04
N GLN A 218 4.64 5.05 -10.87
CA GLN A 218 5.95 5.45 -10.33
C GLN A 218 6.13 5.04 -8.85
N ARG A 219 5.06 5.15 -8.04
CA ARG A 219 5.07 4.65 -6.66
C ARG A 219 5.17 3.13 -6.59
N LEU A 220 4.53 2.42 -7.52
CA LEU A 220 4.63 0.96 -7.65
C LEU A 220 6.06 0.54 -8.04
N GLU A 221 6.65 1.21 -9.04
CA GLU A 221 8.02 0.98 -9.53
C GLU A 221 9.08 1.21 -8.43
N ALA A 222 9.02 2.34 -7.73
CA ALA A 222 9.94 2.65 -6.63
C ALA A 222 9.83 1.63 -5.47
N ARG A 223 8.62 1.13 -5.19
CA ARG A 223 8.37 0.15 -4.12
C ARG A 223 8.77 -1.28 -4.51
N MET A 224 8.57 -1.66 -5.77
CA MET A 224 9.03 -2.95 -6.32
C MET A 224 10.56 -3.02 -6.36
N HIS A 225 11.24 -1.92 -6.70
CA HIS A 225 12.71 -1.86 -6.66
C HIS A 225 13.31 -1.97 -5.24
N ALA A 226 12.54 -1.64 -4.20
CA ALA A 226 13.00 -1.75 -2.82
C ALA A 226 12.98 -3.21 -2.31
N ALA A 227 12.02 -4.03 -2.75
CA ALA A 227 11.80 -5.38 -2.21
C ALA A 227 12.18 -6.54 -3.15
N TYR A 228 12.66 -6.27 -4.37
CA TYR A 228 13.13 -7.35 -5.25
C TYR A 228 14.39 -8.02 -4.64
N PRO A 229 14.40 -9.36 -4.44
CA PRO A 229 15.46 -10.05 -3.69
C PRO A 229 16.85 -9.72 -4.22
N ARG A 230 17.73 -9.25 -3.32
CA ARG A 230 19.11 -8.84 -3.66
C ARG A 230 20.04 -10.03 -3.99
N THR A 231 19.66 -11.26 -3.65
CA THR A 231 20.49 -12.47 -3.77
C THR A 231 19.80 -13.60 -4.53
N LYS A 232 20.51 -14.21 -5.50
CA LYS A 232 20.01 -15.31 -6.36
C LYS A 232 19.57 -16.55 -5.57
N ALA A 233 20.09 -16.75 -4.35
CA ALA A 233 19.81 -17.91 -3.51
C ALA A 233 18.36 -17.99 -3.00
N GLY A 234 17.65 -16.85 -2.89
CA GLY A 234 16.25 -16.82 -2.46
C GLY A 234 15.22 -17.14 -3.56
N LEU A 235 15.64 -17.18 -4.83
CA LEU A 235 14.73 -17.34 -5.97
C LEU A 235 14.32 -18.79 -6.24
N GLY A 236 15.21 -19.75 -5.93
CA GLY A 236 14.97 -21.17 -6.17
C GLY A 236 13.75 -21.72 -5.42
N PRO A 237 13.62 -21.48 -4.10
CA PRO A 237 12.46 -21.90 -3.33
C PRO A 237 11.12 -21.31 -3.84
N ILE A 238 11.10 -20.04 -4.25
CA ILE A 238 9.89 -19.39 -4.79
C ILE A 238 9.47 -20.07 -6.10
N ALA A 239 10.42 -20.27 -7.02
CA ALA A 239 10.15 -20.96 -8.28
C ALA A 239 9.69 -22.41 -8.09
N LEU A 240 10.22 -23.12 -7.09
CA LEU A 240 9.77 -24.47 -6.73
C LEU A 240 8.31 -24.48 -6.23
N LEU A 241 7.93 -23.52 -5.37
CA LEU A 241 6.56 -23.39 -4.87
C LEU A 241 5.58 -23.08 -6.02
N ASP A 242 5.96 -22.22 -6.96
CA ASP A 242 5.16 -21.94 -8.16
C ASP A 242 5.04 -23.17 -9.07
N ALA A 243 6.11 -23.96 -9.23
CA ALA A 243 6.06 -25.21 -9.97
C ALA A 243 5.10 -26.22 -9.30
N LEU A 244 5.16 -26.37 -7.98
CA LEU A 244 4.25 -27.22 -7.20
C LEU A 244 2.79 -26.75 -7.31
N PHE A 245 2.55 -25.44 -7.37
CA PHE A 245 1.22 -24.89 -7.65
C PHE A 245 0.68 -25.36 -9.02
N HIS A 246 1.51 -25.35 -10.06
CA HIS A 246 1.10 -25.81 -11.39
C HIS A 246 0.88 -27.32 -11.45
N VAL A 247 1.74 -28.10 -10.82
CA VAL A 247 1.58 -29.56 -10.71
C VAL A 247 0.27 -29.91 -10.00
N ALA A 248 -0.04 -29.23 -8.89
CA ALA A 248 -1.30 -29.43 -8.18
C ALA A 248 -2.53 -29.04 -9.03
N ALA A 249 -2.44 -27.98 -9.84
CA ALA A 249 -3.52 -27.59 -10.74
C ALA A 249 -3.74 -28.59 -11.89
N LEU A 250 -2.66 -29.16 -12.41
CA LEU A 250 -2.71 -30.24 -13.40
C LEU A 250 -3.32 -31.51 -12.80
N ALA A 251 -2.86 -31.92 -11.62
CA ALA A 251 -3.41 -33.07 -10.89
C ALA A 251 -4.91 -32.89 -10.58
N GLU A 252 -5.32 -31.68 -10.17
CA GLU A 252 -6.73 -31.38 -9.95
C GLU A 252 -7.55 -31.57 -11.23
N THR A 253 -7.08 -31.05 -12.36
CA THR A 253 -7.77 -31.18 -13.65
C THR A 253 -7.82 -32.64 -14.11
N TYR A 254 -6.74 -33.39 -13.91
CA TYR A 254 -6.70 -34.84 -14.19
C TYR A 254 -7.75 -35.59 -13.37
N VAL A 255 -7.79 -35.35 -12.06
CA VAL A 255 -8.75 -36.00 -11.15
C VAL A 255 -10.18 -35.67 -11.55
N VAL A 256 -10.51 -34.40 -11.81
CA VAL A 256 -11.86 -34.01 -12.24
C VAL A 256 -12.22 -34.70 -13.55
N LEU A 257 -11.32 -34.69 -14.53
CA LEU A 257 -11.59 -35.32 -15.82
C LEU A 257 -11.82 -36.83 -15.67
N ALA A 258 -10.98 -37.52 -14.89
CA ALA A 258 -11.11 -38.95 -14.64
C ALA A 258 -12.42 -39.33 -13.93
N LEU A 259 -12.86 -38.51 -12.96
CA LEU A 259 -14.11 -38.73 -12.25
C LEU A 259 -15.34 -38.48 -13.13
N VAL A 260 -15.27 -37.52 -14.05
CA VAL A 260 -16.38 -37.20 -14.96
C VAL A 260 -16.48 -38.23 -16.09
N THR A 261 -15.35 -38.66 -16.66
CA THR A 261 -15.35 -39.63 -17.78
C THR A 261 -15.43 -41.09 -17.34
N GLY A 262 -15.15 -41.38 -16.07
CA GLY A 262 -15.08 -42.76 -15.55
C GLY A 262 -13.90 -43.57 -16.11
N SER A 263 -12.92 -42.89 -16.72
CA SER A 263 -11.76 -43.49 -17.38
C SER A 263 -10.49 -42.72 -17.03
N SER A 264 -9.31 -43.30 -17.23
CA SER A 264 -8.04 -42.63 -17.00
C SER A 264 -7.68 -41.73 -18.19
N PRO A 265 -7.79 -40.39 -18.11
CA PRO A 265 -7.43 -39.51 -19.20
C PRO A 265 -5.90 -39.47 -19.37
N SER A 266 -5.42 -38.92 -20.49
CA SER A 266 -4.00 -38.61 -20.63
C SER A 266 -3.63 -37.37 -19.80
N TRP A 267 -2.41 -37.35 -19.26
CA TRP A 267 -1.82 -36.15 -18.67
C TRP A 267 -1.75 -34.98 -19.67
N LEU A 268 -1.61 -35.29 -20.96
CA LEU A 268 -1.66 -34.28 -22.02
C LEU A 268 -3.05 -33.65 -22.11
N ASP A 269 -4.12 -34.44 -22.03
CA ASP A 269 -5.49 -33.90 -22.08
C ASP A 269 -5.76 -33.01 -20.86
N ALA A 270 -5.37 -33.46 -19.65
CA ALA A 270 -5.47 -32.64 -18.44
C ALA A 270 -4.68 -31.32 -18.55
N PHE A 271 -3.48 -31.37 -19.14
CA PHE A 271 -2.64 -30.19 -19.35
C PHE A 271 -3.25 -29.21 -20.36
N LEU A 272 -3.83 -29.71 -21.45
CA LEU A 272 -4.53 -28.89 -22.42
C LEU A 272 -5.77 -28.22 -21.81
N PHE A 273 -6.59 -28.96 -21.05
CA PHE A 273 -7.73 -28.40 -20.33
C PHE A 273 -7.33 -27.32 -19.32
N GLU A 274 -6.27 -27.57 -18.53
CA GLU A 274 -5.78 -26.59 -17.57
C GLU A 274 -5.21 -25.34 -18.27
N SER A 275 -4.51 -25.50 -19.40
CA SER A 275 -3.97 -24.39 -20.18
C SER A 275 -5.07 -23.49 -20.76
N VAL A 276 -6.10 -24.11 -21.37
CA VAL A 276 -7.26 -23.36 -21.89
C VAL A 276 -8.04 -22.69 -20.77
N ASN A 277 -8.24 -23.38 -19.65
CA ASN A 277 -8.87 -22.79 -18.47
C ASN A 277 -8.08 -21.54 -17.99
N ARG A 278 -6.75 -21.60 -17.91
CA ARG A 278 -5.93 -20.42 -17.54
C ARG A 278 -6.08 -19.27 -18.53
N MET A 279 -6.12 -19.57 -19.83
CA MET A 279 -6.35 -18.55 -20.85
C MET A 279 -7.71 -17.87 -20.65
N ILE A 280 -8.77 -18.65 -20.39
CA ILE A 280 -10.11 -18.13 -20.04
C ILE A 280 -10.05 -17.26 -18.78
N MET A 281 -9.34 -17.71 -17.73
CA MET A 281 -9.16 -16.94 -16.50
C MET A 281 -8.51 -15.58 -16.73
N VAL A 282 -7.48 -15.52 -17.57
CA VAL A 282 -6.78 -14.27 -17.90
C VAL A 282 -7.65 -13.35 -18.74
N ALA A 283 -8.28 -13.88 -19.80
CA ALA A 283 -9.07 -13.10 -20.74
C ALA A 283 -10.35 -12.53 -20.11
N PHE A 284 -10.99 -13.28 -19.21
CA PHE A 284 -12.31 -12.93 -18.65
C PHE A 284 -12.28 -12.65 -17.15
N LYS A 285 -11.12 -12.26 -16.59
CA LYS A 285 -10.97 -11.96 -15.16
C LYS A 285 -11.92 -10.87 -14.63
N PHE A 286 -12.43 -10.01 -15.52
CA PHE A 286 -13.38 -8.95 -15.19
C PHE A 286 -14.83 -9.43 -15.09
N VAL A 287 -15.15 -10.66 -15.51
CA VAL A 287 -16.49 -11.25 -15.41
C VAL A 287 -16.65 -11.87 -14.02
N PRO A 288 -17.56 -11.36 -13.16
CA PRO A 288 -17.78 -11.91 -11.83
C PRO A 288 -18.11 -13.40 -11.88
N LEU A 289 -17.39 -14.20 -11.08
CA LEU A 289 -17.49 -15.67 -11.04
C LEU A 289 -17.37 -16.38 -12.41
N ARG A 290 -17.02 -15.64 -13.48
CA ARG A 290 -16.95 -16.12 -14.88
C ARG A 290 -18.15 -16.98 -15.30
N VAL A 291 -19.34 -16.61 -14.83
CA VAL A 291 -20.58 -17.36 -15.11
C VAL A 291 -20.87 -17.32 -16.61
N GLY A 292 -21.10 -18.48 -17.21
CA GLY A 292 -21.39 -18.65 -18.63
C GLY A 292 -20.16 -18.69 -19.51
N VAL A 293 -19.07 -18.03 -19.11
CA VAL A 293 -17.80 -18.07 -19.83
C VAL A 293 -17.08 -19.39 -19.60
N ASP A 294 -16.95 -19.82 -18.34
CA ASP A 294 -16.25 -21.07 -18.01
C ASP A 294 -16.95 -22.27 -18.66
N GLU A 295 -18.29 -22.32 -18.62
CA GLU A 295 -19.10 -23.40 -19.19
C GLU A 295 -19.03 -23.41 -20.72
N ALA A 296 -19.17 -22.25 -21.37
CA ALA A 296 -19.08 -22.14 -22.81
C ALA A 296 -17.68 -22.49 -23.31
N GLY A 297 -16.65 -21.90 -22.71
CA GLY A 297 -15.26 -22.09 -23.12
C GLY A 297 -14.78 -23.53 -22.91
N THR A 298 -15.05 -24.10 -21.73
CA THR A 298 -14.63 -25.48 -21.42
C THR A 298 -15.48 -26.50 -22.19
N GLY A 299 -16.79 -26.24 -22.38
CA GLY A 299 -17.68 -27.09 -23.17
C GLY A 299 -17.25 -27.18 -24.64
N LEU A 300 -17.03 -26.03 -25.29
CA LEU A 300 -16.54 -25.99 -26.68
C LEU A 300 -15.18 -26.66 -26.83
N PHE A 301 -14.29 -26.48 -25.85
CA PHE A 301 -12.97 -27.08 -25.89
C PHE A 301 -13.01 -28.61 -25.68
N ALA A 302 -13.86 -29.10 -24.79
CA ALA A 302 -14.06 -30.54 -24.60
C ALA A 302 -14.62 -31.20 -25.86
N ASP A 303 -15.54 -30.52 -26.55
CA ASP A 303 -16.08 -30.96 -27.83
C ASP A 303 -14.98 -31.08 -28.91
N LEU A 304 -14.10 -30.07 -28.99
CA LEU A 304 -12.94 -30.06 -29.88
C LEU A 304 -12.01 -31.26 -29.63
N LEU A 305 -11.80 -31.62 -28.36
CA LEU A 305 -10.97 -32.77 -27.97
C LEU A 305 -11.74 -34.12 -27.95
N GLN A 306 -12.97 -34.16 -28.46
CA GLN A 306 -13.81 -35.38 -28.51
C GLN A 306 -14.20 -35.95 -27.14
N PHE A 307 -14.16 -35.14 -26.08
CA PHE A 307 -14.70 -35.50 -24.76
C PHE A 307 -16.19 -35.16 -24.62
N GLY A 308 -16.74 -34.39 -25.58
CA GLY A 308 -18.13 -33.96 -25.61
C GLY A 308 -18.40 -32.71 -24.77
N THR A 309 -19.36 -31.91 -25.23
CA THR A 309 -19.74 -30.64 -24.57
C THR A 309 -20.18 -30.85 -23.11
N ALA A 310 -20.89 -31.94 -22.80
CA ALA A 310 -21.38 -32.26 -21.45
C ALA A 310 -20.25 -32.45 -20.42
N THR A 311 -19.18 -33.16 -20.80
CA THR A 311 -17.98 -33.36 -19.97
C THR A 311 -17.33 -32.01 -19.64
N GLY A 312 -17.16 -31.15 -20.65
CA GLY A 312 -16.57 -29.83 -20.46
C GLY A 312 -17.39 -28.90 -19.57
N VAL A 313 -18.71 -28.87 -19.76
CA VAL A 313 -19.64 -28.10 -18.90
C VAL A 313 -19.62 -28.64 -17.46
N THR A 314 -19.60 -29.95 -17.29
CA THR A 314 -19.50 -30.60 -15.97
C THR A 314 -18.20 -30.20 -15.26
N MET A 315 -17.06 -30.25 -15.95
CA MET A 315 -15.78 -29.81 -15.37
C MET A 315 -15.80 -28.34 -14.96
N ALA A 316 -16.42 -27.46 -15.75
CA ALA A 316 -16.58 -26.05 -15.40
C ALA A 316 -17.42 -25.88 -14.13
N ILE A 317 -18.53 -26.62 -14.01
CA ILE A 317 -19.40 -26.62 -12.82
C ILE A 317 -18.65 -27.11 -11.59
N VAL A 318 -17.90 -28.21 -11.67
CA VAL A 318 -17.10 -28.75 -10.55
C VAL A 318 -16.06 -27.72 -10.09
N ARG A 319 -15.37 -27.08 -11.05
CA ARG A 319 -14.39 -26.02 -10.78
C ARG A 319 -15.03 -24.80 -10.09
N LYS A 320 -16.26 -24.47 -10.48
CA LYS A 320 -17.06 -23.39 -9.88
C LYS A 320 -17.57 -23.75 -8.49
N ALA A 321 -18.05 -24.98 -8.27
CA ALA A 321 -18.41 -25.49 -6.95
C ALA A 321 -17.22 -25.39 -5.98
N ARG A 322 -16.03 -25.82 -6.42
CA ARG A 322 -14.78 -25.68 -5.65
C ARG A 322 -14.46 -24.22 -5.32
N MET A 323 -14.62 -23.31 -6.29
CA MET A 323 -14.44 -21.87 -6.07
C MET A 323 -15.42 -21.34 -5.03
N LEU A 324 -16.70 -21.72 -5.11
CA LEU A 324 -17.75 -21.32 -4.16
C LEU A 324 -17.47 -21.83 -2.75
N SER A 325 -16.91 -23.03 -2.59
CA SER A 325 -16.49 -23.55 -1.28
C SER A 325 -15.42 -22.67 -0.63
N TRP A 326 -14.40 -22.25 -1.38
CA TRP A 326 -13.37 -21.34 -0.85
C TRP A 326 -13.90 -19.91 -0.67
N LEU A 327 -14.84 -19.48 -1.50
CA LEU A 327 -15.54 -18.20 -1.32
C LEU A 327 -16.31 -18.18 0.00
N ALA A 328 -16.99 -19.27 0.35
CA ALA A 328 -17.71 -19.43 1.61
C ALA A 328 -16.79 -19.36 2.84
N ILE A 329 -15.50 -19.70 2.68
CA ILE A 329 -14.48 -19.58 3.73
C ILE A 329 -13.88 -18.16 3.75
N GLY A 330 -13.53 -17.61 2.60
CA GLY A 330 -12.82 -16.33 2.48
C GLY A 330 -13.69 -15.10 2.73
N LEU A 331 -14.96 -15.11 2.30
CA LEU A 331 -15.83 -13.94 2.41
C LEU A 331 -16.18 -13.58 3.88
N PRO A 332 -16.50 -14.54 4.78
CA PRO A 332 -16.68 -14.25 6.21
C PRO A 332 -15.44 -13.67 6.89
N ILE A 333 -14.22 -13.98 6.42
CA ILE A 333 -12.99 -13.42 6.96
C ILE A 333 -12.91 -11.92 6.64
N VAL A 334 -13.28 -11.54 5.42
CA VAL A 334 -13.35 -10.13 4.98
C VAL A 334 -14.50 -9.41 5.69
N LEU A 335 -15.69 -10.00 5.67
CA LEU A 335 -16.89 -9.42 6.27
C LEU A 335 -16.79 -9.34 7.79
N GLY A 336 -16.19 -10.32 8.46
CA GLY A 336 -15.98 -10.29 9.92
C GLY A 336 -15.09 -9.13 10.35
N ARG A 337 -14.10 -8.74 9.52
CA ARG A 337 -13.27 -7.56 9.78
C ARG A 337 -13.97 -6.25 9.41
N GLY A 338 -14.74 -6.22 8.32
CA GLY A 338 -15.57 -5.07 7.96
C GLY A 338 -16.75 -4.83 8.92
N LEU A 339 -17.34 -5.90 9.45
CA LEU A 339 -18.45 -5.87 10.42
C LEU A 339 -17.94 -5.68 11.85
N SER A 340 -16.72 -6.08 12.22
CA SER A 340 -16.11 -5.62 13.47
C SER A 340 -15.80 -4.13 13.44
N ALA A 341 -15.44 -3.57 12.27
CA ALA A 341 -15.32 -2.12 12.10
C ALA A 341 -16.70 -1.43 12.14
N ALA A 342 -17.74 -2.00 11.50
CA ALA A 342 -19.07 -1.41 11.44
C ALA A 342 -19.98 -1.67 12.66
N ARG A 343 -19.81 -2.77 13.40
CA ARG A 343 -20.53 -3.04 14.67
C ARG A 343 -19.95 -2.25 15.84
N GLY A 344 -18.74 -1.69 15.69
CA GLY A 344 -18.20 -0.70 16.61
C GLY A 344 -18.97 0.63 16.62
N ASP A 345 -19.79 0.90 15.60
CA ASP A 345 -20.45 2.19 15.39
C ASP A 345 -21.97 2.21 15.69
N ALA A 346 -22.62 1.07 15.90
CA ALA A 346 -24.09 1.00 15.89
C ALA A 346 -24.78 0.91 17.26
N SER A 347 -24.05 0.84 18.39
CA SER A 347 -24.67 0.65 19.72
C SER A 347 -24.17 1.57 20.84
N ALA A 348 -23.43 2.64 20.53
CA ALA A 348 -22.91 3.53 21.57
C ALA A 348 -23.69 4.85 21.62
N THR A 349 -24.45 5.03 22.69
CA THR A 349 -24.93 6.33 23.16
C THR A 349 -23.74 7.30 23.37
N PRO A 350 -23.87 8.62 23.11
CA PRO A 350 -22.73 9.52 22.91
C PRO A 350 -21.87 9.87 24.14
N SER A 351 -22.04 9.23 25.31
CA SER A 351 -21.53 9.79 26.58
C SER A 351 -20.45 8.97 27.31
N GLU A 352 -20.08 7.77 26.87
CA GLU A 352 -19.07 6.96 27.60
C GLU A 352 -18.12 6.23 26.65
N ARG A 353 -17.35 7.00 25.86
CA ARG A 353 -16.11 6.46 25.25
C ARG A 353 -15.03 6.40 26.33
N ALA A 354 -14.95 5.28 27.04
CA ALA A 354 -13.69 4.90 27.69
C ALA A 354 -12.71 4.43 26.59
N ALA A 355 -11.59 5.14 26.50
CA ALA A 355 -10.57 5.01 25.47
C ALA A 355 -9.69 3.76 25.63
N GLU A 356 -9.45 3.03 24.52
CA GLU A 356 -8.11 2.49 24.28
C GLU A 356 -7.28 3.59 23.59
N PRO A 357 -5.98 3.73 23.91
CA PRO A 357 -5.30 5.02 23.79
C PRO A 357 -5.04 5.35 22.33
N ALA A 358 -5.65 6.43 21.87
CA ALA A 358 -5.11 7.25 20.79
C ALA A 358 -3.63 7.52 21.11
N ARG A 359 -2.74 7.10 20.22
CA ARG A 359 -1.30 7.17 20.45
C ARG A 359 -0.82 8.53 19.98
N THR A 360 -0.57 9.41 20.95
CA THR A 360 0.00 10.73 20.70
C THR A 360 1.52 10.65 20.57
N VAL A 361 2.09 11.39 19.61
CA VAL A 361 3.53 11.55 19.42
C VAL A 361 3.90 13.01 19.22
N ILE A 362 5.02 13.42 19.81
CA ILE A 362 5.74 14.63 19.45
C ILE A 362 7.02 14.21 18.73
N ALA A 363 7.22 14.76 17.53
CA ALA A 363 8.40 14.55 16.70
C ALA A 363 9.20 15.84 16.57
N ILE A 364 10.44 15.82 17.06
CA ILE A 364 11.38 16.94 16.93
C ILE A 364 12.09 16.81 15.59
N MET A 365 11.99 17.82 14.72
CA MET A 365 12.80 17.90 13.51
C MET A 365 14.14 18.57 13.80
N ALA A 366 15.23 17.87 13.52
CA ALA A 366 16.58 18.33 13.83
C ALA A 366 17.60 17.98 12.72
N ARG A 367 18.76 18.60 12.77
CA ARG A 367 19.99 18.18 12.06
C ARG A 367 20.92 17.49 13.04
N SER A 368 21.83 16.68 12.51
CA SER A 368 22.87 16.02 13.31
C SER A 368 23.77 17.06 13.98
N PRO A 369 23.91 17.07 15.33
CA PRO A 369 24.85 17.96 16.00
C PRO A 369 26.31 17.67 15.64
N SER A 370 26.63 16.47 15.15
CA SER A 370 27.99 16.09 14.75
C SER A 370 28.48 16.84 13.50
N ASP A 371 27.58 17.38 12.67
CA ASP A 371 27.94 18.12 11.44
C ASP A 371 28.19 19.62 11.72
N SER A 372 29.24 19.92 12.49
CA SER A 372 29.57 21.29 12.92
C SER A 372 29.69 22.33 11.80
N GLY A 373 29.96 21.94 10.56
CA GLY A 373 30.13 22.85 9.42
C GLY A 373 28.83 23.46 8.89
N SER A 374 27.69 22.81 9.10
CA SER A 374 26.38 23.23 8.56
C SER A 374 25.40 23.76 9.60
N ILE A 375 25.77 23.71 10.88
CA ILE A 375 24.91 24.10 12.01
C ILE A 375 25.03 25.59 12.34
N LYS A 376 23.86 26.23 12.50
CA LYS A 376 23.68 27.62 12.96
C LYS A 376 24.67 28.59 12.31
N THR A 377 24.83 28.50 10.99
CA THR A 377 25.80 29.31 10.24
C THR A 377 25.55 30.82 10.36
N ARG A 378 24.29 31.23 10.57
CA ARG A 378 23.92 32.64 10.84
C ARG A 378 24.39 33.16 12.21
N LEU A 379 24.67 32.27 13.17
CA LEU A 379 25.29 32.64 14.46
C LEU A 379 26.80 32.81 14.38
N ALA A 380 27.43 32.59 13.22
CA ALA A 380 28.89 32.69 13.08
C ALA A 380 29.46 34.08 13.43
N SER A 381 28.66 35.14 13.32
CA SER A 381 29.06 36.50 13.72
C SER A 381 29.19 36.65 15.24
N ALA A 382 28.36 35.94 16.02
CA ALA A 382 28.38 35.97 17.47
C ALA A 382 29.27 34.86 18.08
N ILE A 383 29.29 33.68 17.46
CA ILE A 383 30.05 32.51 17.90
C ILE A 383 30.84 31.99 16.68
N PRO A 384 32.07 32.45 16.45
CA PRO A 384 32.84 32.09 15.25
C PRO A 384 33.20 30.61 15.15
N ASP A 385 33.48 29.95 16.28
CA ASP A 385 33.88 28.55 16.31
C ASP A 385 32.70 27.61 15.96
N PRO A 386 32.78 26.85 14.86
CA PRO A 386 31.73 25.90 14.46
C PRO A 386 31.44 24.81 15.50
N ARG A 387 32.44 24.36 16.28
CA ARG A 387 32.25 23.35 17.32
C ARG A 387 31.44 23.90 18.47
N VAL A 388 31.74 25.12 18.89
CA VAL A 388 31.00 25.81 19.97
C VAL A 388 29.55 26.06 19.55
N ARG A 389 29.30 26.42 18.29
CA ARG A 389 27.92 26.52 17.76
C ARG A 389 27.20 25.18 17.74
N ALA A 390 27.89 24.10 17.35
CA ALA A 390 27.33 22.76 17.36
C ALA A 390 26.99 22.28 18.79
N ASP A 391 27.85 22.58 19.76
CA ASP A 391 27.61 22.28 21.18
C ASP A 391 26.42 23.06 21.74
N LEU A 392 26.27 24.34 21.36
CA LEU A 392 25.11 25.14 21.73
C LEU A 392 23.82 24.60 21.10
N TYR A 393 23.87 24.22 19.83
CA TYR A 393 22.75 23.59 19.13
C TYR A 393 22.37 22.23 19.76
N ALA A 394 23.35 21.40 20.10
CA ALA A 394 23.12 20.15 20.82
C ALA A 394 22.40 20.40 22.15
N ALA A 395 22.76 21.48 22.85
CA ALA A 395 22.10 21.89 24.08
C ALA A 395 20.64 22.32 23.85
N PHE A 396 20.32 22.99 22.73
CA PHE A 396 18.93 23.30 22.35
C PHE A 396 18.12 22.02 22.14
N VAL A 397 18.66 21.07 21.38
CA VAL A 397 18.00 19.77 21.14
C VAL A 397 17.80 19.01 22.46
N ALA A 398 18.80 19.00 23.34
CA ALA A 398 18.71 18.35 24.65
C ALA A 398 17.59 18.95 25.52
N ASP A 399 17.45 20.27 25.51
CA ASP A 399 16.37 20.95 26.23
C ASP A 399 14.99 20.66 25.61
N MET A 400 14.88 20.61 24.28
CA MET A 400 13.64 20.20 23.60
C MET A 400 13.26 18.75 23.90
N VAL A 401 14.23 17.83 23.89
CA VAL A 401 14.02 16.42 24.29
C VAL A 401 13.54 16.33 25.73
N ARG A 402 14.17 17.08 26.64
CA ARG A 402 13.76 17.15 28.05
C ARG A 402 12.35 17.69 28.20
N THR A 403 11.99 18.77 27.50
CA THR A 403 10.65 19.36 27.54
C THR A 403 9.59 18.38 27.00
N CYS A 404 9.86 17.70 25.88
CA CYS A 404 8.92 16.72 25.32
C CYS A 404 8.75 15.48 26.21
N ARG A 405 9.83 14.99 26.83
CA ARG A 405 9.77 13.84 27.75
C ARG A 405 9.02 14.13 29.05
N ALA A 406 8.84 15.40 29.42
CA ALA A 406 8.09 15.78 30.61
C ALA A 406 6.57 15.64 30.43
N ILE A 407 6.09 15.37 29.20
CA ILE A 407 4.67 15.28 28.88
C ILE A 407 4.20 13.83 29.00
N ASP A 408 3.25 13.59 29.88
CA ASP A 408 2.71 12.26 30.13
C ASP A 408 1.87 11.74 28.95
N GLY A 409 1.98 10.43 28.67
CA GLY A 409 1.14 9.77 27.66
C GLY A 409 1.51 10.10 26.21
N VAL A 410 2.65 10.76 25.97
CA VAL A 410 3.12 11.15 24.64
C VAL A 410 4.42 10.43 24.30
N ALA A 411 4.49 9.83 23.11
CA ALA A 411 5.73 9.25 22.59
C ALA A 411 6.64 10.36 22.03
N LEU A 412 7.95 10.17 22.17
CA LEU A 412 8.96 11.04 21.55
C LEU A 412 9.55 10.37 20.31
N ARG A 413 9.67 11.14 19.23
CA ARG A 413 10.51 10.82 18.06
C ARG A 413 11.42 11.98 17.75
N LEU A 414 12.59 11.70 17.18
CA LEU A 414 13.47 12.70 16.60
C LEU A 414 13.64 12.39 15.10
N ALA A 415 13.17 13.29 14.26
CA ALA A 415 13.29 13.22 12.82
C ALA A 415 14.53 13.98 12.36
N TYR A 416 15.59 13.28 11.94
CA TYR A 416 16.86 13.89 11.55
C TYR A 416 16.97 14.12 10.04
N THR A 417 17.63 15.21 9.64
CA THR A 417 18.00 15.44 8.23
C THR A 417 19.08 14.42 7.82
N PRO A 418 18.88 13.63 6.74
CA PRO A 418 19.85 12.61 6.32
C PRO A 418 21.24 13.16 5.97
N ASP A 419 21.27 14.37 5.40
CA ASP A 419 22.49 15.12 5.12
C ASP A 419 23.08 15.60 6.46
N GLY A 420 24.04 14.84 6.99
CA GLY A 420 24.63 15.03 8.33
C GLY A 420 24.63 13.77 9.20
N GLY A 421 23.90 12.72 8.79
CA GLY A 421 23.85 11.44 9.49
C GLY A 421 22.96 11.44 10.74
N ALA A 422 23.05 10.35 11.51
CA ALA A 422 22.26 10.12 12.73
C ALA A 422 23.10 10.17 14.02
N GLU A 423 24.34 10.63 13.92
CA GLU A 423 25.29 10.67 15.05
C GLU A 423 25.00 11.86 15.98
N GLY A 424 25.42 11.76 17.25
CA GLY A 424 25.32 12.83 18.24
C GLY A 424 23.97 12.97 18.94
N PHE A 425 22.93 12.25 18.48
CA PHE A 425 21.61 12.28 19.12
C PHE A 425 21.54 11.50 20.44
N ASP A 426 22.41 10.51 20.61
CA ASP A 426 22.59 9.76 21.86
C ASP A 426 23.06 10.68 23.00
N ALA A 427 23.96 11.61 22.70
CA ALA A 427 24.48 12.59 23.67
C ALA A 427 23.42 13.58 24.18
N VAL A 428 22.33 13.79 23.42
CA VAL A 428 21.21 14.67 23.78
C VAL A 428 19.99 13.90 24.30
N GLY A 429 20.17 12.61 24.63
CA GLY A 429 19.17 11.81 25.33
C GLY A 429 18.12 11.16 24.42
N VAL A 430 18.42 10.97 23.14
CA VAL A 430 17.55 10.27 22.17
C VAL A 430 18.03 8.84 21.97
N ARG A 431 17.09 7.89 22.04
CA ARG A 431 17.37 6.46 21.85
C ARG A 431 17.38 6.09 20.36
N PRO A 432 18.12 5.05 19.95
CA PRO A 432 18.16 4.62 18.55
C PRO A 432 16.80 4.29 17.93
N ASP A 433 15.86 3.76 18.73
CA ASP A 433 14.50 3.45 18.30
C ASP A 433 13.56 4.66 18.23
N GLU A 434 14.01 5.83 18.69
CA GLU A 434 13.31 7.11 18.59
C GLU A 434 13.70 7.92 17.35
N LEU A 435 14.76 7.53 16.65
CA LEU A 435 15.27 8.20 15.46
C LEU A 435 14.46 7.84 14.21
N LEU A 436 14.17 8.85 13.40
CA LEU A 436 13.54 8.72 12.09
C LEU A 436 14.28 9.57 11.06
N ALA A 437 14.61 9.02 9.89
CA ALA A 437 15.20 9.81 8.82
C ALA A 437 14.12 10.64 8.11
N GLN A 438 14.31 11.95 8.00
CA GLN A 438 13.43 12.81 7.20
C GLN A 438 13.49 12.44 5.71
N ARG A 439 12.37 12.52 5.00
CA ARG A 439 12.28 12.21 3.57
C ARG A 439 11.61 13.36 2.83
N GLY A 440 12.27 13.94 1.82
CA GLY A 440 11.68 15.01 1.02
C GLY A 440 12.74 15.97 0.50
N ALA A 441 12.44 16.59 -0.65
CA ALA A 441 13.35 17.52 -1.32
C ALA A 441 13.36 18.92 -0.66
N ASP A 442 12.24 19.31 -0.05
CA ASP A 442 12.06 20.59 0.64
C ASP A 442 11.40 20.37 2.02
N LEU A 443 11.24 21.44 2.80
CA LEU A 443 10.69 21.38 4.17
C LEU A 443 9.27 20.82 4.18
N GLY A 444 8.38 21.30 3.30
CA GLY A 444 7.01 20.81 3.23
C GLY A 444 6.89 19.33 2.89
N ALA A 445 7.70 18.87 1.94
CA ALA A 445 7.78 17.44 1.60
C ALA A 445 8.28 16.62 2.79
N ARG A 446 9.23 17.14 3.58
CA ARG A 446 9.76 16.49 4.79
C ARG A 446 8.73 16.41 5.91
N GLU A 447 8.03 17.50 6.20
CA GLU A 447 6.95 17.51 7.21
C GLU A 447 5.80 16.59 6.81
N ARG A 448 5.35 16.66 5.56
CA ARG A 448 4.31 15.77 5.04
C ARG A 448 4.72 14.30 5.17
N ALA A 449 5.94 13.96 4.75
CA ALA A 449 6.45 12.61 4.86
C ALA A 449 6.58 12.15 6.32
N LEU A 450 6.93 13.06 7.23
CA LEU A 450 7.02 12.77 8.67
C LEU A 450 5.64 12.45 9.26
N PHE A 451 4.59 13.21 8.92
CA PHE A 451 3.21 12.84 9.28
C PHE A 451 2.82 11.47 8.70
N GLU A 452 3.12 11.20 7.44
CA GLU A 452 2.82 9.90 6.80
C GLU A 452 3.55 8.73 7.48
N ASP A 453 4.82 8.93 7.88
CA ASP A 453 5.64 7.91 8.55
C ASP A 453 5.16 7.64 9.98
N LEU A 454 4.81 8.69 10.73
CA LEU A 454 4.29 8.57 12.10
C LEU A 454 2.87 8.00 12.12
N LEU A 455 2.03 8.36 11.16
CA LEU A 455 0.73 7.74 10.97
C LEU A 455 0.88 6.24 10.68
N SER A 456 1.82 5.89 9.80
CA SER A 456 2.14 4.49 9.48
C SER A 456 2.72 3.72 10.67
N ALA A 457 3.34 4.41 11.63
CA ALA A 457 3.82 3.84 12.89
C ALA A 457 2.69 3.66 13.94
N GLY A 458 1.47 4.08 13.63
CA GLY A 458 0.27 3.90 14.46
C GLY A 458 -0.04 5.06 15.40
N PHE A 459 0.53 6.25 15.15
CA PHE A 459 0.16 7.47 15.86
C PHE A 459 -0.96 8.20 15.09
N ASP A 460 -1.99 8.63 15.79
CA ASP A 460 -3.13 9.36 15.20
C ASP A 460 -3.18 10.83 15.63
N ARG A 461 -2.50 11.18 16.73
CA ARG A 461 -2.25 12.57 17.14
C ARG A 461 -0.76 12.84 17.03
N ILE A 462 -0.39 13.59 16.02
CA ILE A 462 1.00 13.84 15.68
C ILE A 462 1.26 15.32 15.82
N VAL A 463 2.30 15.68 16.57
CA VAL A 463 2.82 17.04 16.68
C VAL A 463 4.24 17.03 16.15
N ILE A 464 4.55 17.88 15.18
CA ILE A 464 5.89 18.13 14.67
C ILE A 464 6.35 19.48 15.23
N VAL A 465 7.57 19.54 15.75
CA VAL A 465 8.16 20.75 16.33
C VAL A 465 9.62 20.92 15.90
N GLY A 466 10.07 22.17 15.74
CA GLY A 466 11.46 22.51 15.47
C GLY A 466 12.41 22.20 16.63
N SER A 467 13.73 22.23 16.37
CA SER A 467 14.77 21.97 17.38
C SER A 467 15.29 23.23 18.09
N ASP A 468 14.93 24.41 17.61
CA ASP A 468 15.69 25.64 17.86
C ASP A 468 15.05 26.55 18.91
N LEU A 469 14.27 25.93 19.81
CA LEU A 469 13.35 26.57 20.74
C LEU A 469 13.71 26.22 22.21
N PRO A 470 14.95 26.47 22.67
CA PRO A 470 15.44 25.96 23.96
C PRO A 470 14.60 26.40 25.17
N THR A 471 13.92 27.55 25.07
CA THR A 471 13.09 28.14 26.13
C THR A 471 11.59 27.80 26.01
N LEU A 472 11.17 27.02 25.01
CA LEU A 472 9.75 26.67 24.82
C LEU A 472 9.20 25.99 26.09
N PRO A 473 8.15 26.56 26.73
CA PRO A 473 7.63 26.00 27.96
C PRO A 473 6.82 24.73 27.69
N THR A 474 6.89 23.75 28.58
CA THR A 474 6.15 22.48 28.46
C THR A 474 4.65 22.70 28.24
N ARG A 475 4.07 23.73 28.88
CA ARG A 475 2.65 24.10 28.75
C ARG A 475 2.21 24.31 27.29
N ALA A 476 3.07 24.86 26.44
CA ALA A 476 2.74 25.14 25.04
C ALA A 476 2.58 23.84 24.24
N LEU A 477 3.41 22.83 24.53
CA LEU A 477 3.30 21.50 23.94
C LEU A 477 2.10 20.72 24.51
N GLU A 478 1.81 20.86 25.80
CA GLU A 478 0.62 20.28 26.43
C GLU A 478 -0.68 20.85 25.83
N GLU A 479 -0.76 22.17 25.65
CA GLU A 479 -1.87 22.85 24.98
C GLU A 479 -2.03 22.38 23.52
N ALA A 480 -0.91 22.21 22.80
CA ALA A 480 -0.94 21.69 21.45
C ALA A 480 -1.49 20.25 21.39
N VAL A 481 -1.02 19.37 22.27
CA VAL A 481 -1.50 17.99 22.37
C VAL A 481 -2.98 17.94 22.77
N ALA A 482 -3.41 18.77 23.73
CA ALA A 482 -4.79 18.84 24.18
C ALA A 482 -5.74 19.32 23.08
N SER A 483 -5.29 20.27 22.24
CA SER A 483 -6.05 20.79 21.10
C SER A 483 -6.33 19.73 20.02
N LEU A 484 -5.57 18.63 20.02
CA LEU A 484 -5.74 17.48 19.14
C LEU A 484 -6.70 16.40 19.69
N ALA A 485 -7.43 16.69 20.79
CA ALA A 485 -8.43 15.77 21.31
C ALA A 485 -9.55 15.43 20.29
N PRO A 486 -10.14 16.40 19.56
CA PRO A 486 -11.09 16.12 18.49
C PRO A 486 -10.41 15.49 17.26
N ALA A 487 -10.98 14.41 16.71
CA ALA A 487 -10.48 13.86 15.46
C ALA A 487 -10.69 14.86 14.30
N GLY A 488 -9.72 14.98 13.41
CA GLY A 488 -9.76 15.90 12.28
C GLY A 488 -9.41 17.35 12.62
N SER A 489 -8.88 17.64 13.80
CA SER A 489 -8.38 18.98 14.17
C SER A 489 -6.92 19.17 13.80
N ALA A 490 -6.52 20.43 13.67
CA ALA A 490 -5.13 20.84 13.52
C ALA A 490 -4.76 21.88 14.57
N VAL A 491 -3.48 21.92 14.92
CA VAL A 491 -2.91 22.96 15.78
C VAL A 491 -1.65 23.52 15.15
N ILE A 492 -1.44 24.83 15.27
CA ILE A 492 -0.22 25.51 14.81
C ILE A 492 0.33 26.38 15.94
N GLY A 493 1.64 26.34 16.15
CA GLY A 493 2.37 27.29 16.97
C GLY A 493 3.05 28.34 16.07
N PRO A 494 2.53 29.58 16.00
CA PRO A 494 3.10 30.63 15.15
C PRO A 494 4.53 30.98 15.57
N SER A 495 5.37 31.32 14.60
CA SER A 495 6.68 31.92 14.85
C SER A 495 6.63 33.43 14.57
N ASP A 496 7.44 34.20 15.28
CA ASP A 496 7.54 35.66 15.14
C ASP A 496 7.97 36.10 13.71
N ASP A 497 8.56 35.20 12.91
CA ASP A 497 9.02 35.44 11.54
C ASP A 497 7.96 35.24 10.44
N GLY A 498 6.73 34.87 10.82
CA GLY A 498 5.62 34.57 9.91
C GLY A 498 5.57 33.11 9.45
N GLY A 499 6.47 32.26 9.93
CA GLY A 499 6.39 30.81 9.87
C GLY A 499 5.62 30.21 11.05
N TYR A 500 5.93 28.95 11.35
CA TYR A 500 5.45 28.26 12.53
C TYR A 500 6.54 27.34 13.08
N TYR A 501 6.62 27.24 14.40
CA TYR A 501 7.57 26.35 15.08
C TYR A 501 6.98 24.97 15.35
N LEU A 502 5.65 24.85 15.28
CA LEU A 502 4.89 23.65 15.58
C LEU A 502 3.71 23.49 14.63
N LEU A 503 3.49 22.27 14.13
CA LEU A 503 2.29 21.86 13.42
C LEU A 503 1.84 20.51 13.96
N GLY A 504 0.57 20.40 14.34
CA GLY A 504 -0.02 19.16 14.83
C GLY A 504 -1.32 18.81 14.12
N LEU A 505 -1.56 17.51 13.96
CA LEU A 505 -2.73 16.94 13.30
C LEU A 505 -3.31 15.79 14.12
N ALA A 506 -4.63 15.83 14.34
CA ALA A 506 -5.42 14.69 14.79
C ALA A 506 -6.03 14.03 13.55
N ILE A 507 -5.47 12.91 13.12
CA ILE A 507 -5.79 12.28 11.83
C ILE A 507 -7.04 11.40 11.99
N ALA A 508 -8.13 11.78 11.34
CA ALA A 508 -9.41 11.07 11.40
C ALA A 508 -9.43 9.78 10.55
N ASP A 509 -8.84 9.81 9.35
CA ASP A 509 -8.67 8.63 8.49
C ASP A 509 -7.24 8.10 8.62
N PRO A 510 -7.01 6.89 9.14
CA PRO A 510 -5.68 6.35 9.39
C PRO A 510 -4.86 6.12 8.11
N ASN A 511 -5.41 6.36 6.93
CA ASN A 511 -4.73 6.20 5.65
C ASN A 511 -4.44 7.52 4.94
N VAL A 512 -4.92 8.66 5.47
CA VAL A 512 -4.88 9.93 4.75
C VAL A 512 -4.37 11.05 5.67
N VAL A 513 -3.20 11.58 5.35
CA VAL A 513 -2.73 12.86 5.90
C VAL A 513 -3.38 14.00 5.10
N PRO A 514 -4.15 14.90 5.75
CA PRO A 514 -4.72 16.07 5.10
C PRO A 514 -3.65 16.94 4.43
N ASP A 515 -3.95 17.50 3.26
CA ASP A 515 -2.96 18.24 2.49
C ASP A 515 -2.88 19.72 2.90
N LEU A 516 -2.15 19.98 3.98
CA LEU A 516 -1.82 21.33 4.44
C LEU A 516 -0.55 21.89 3.79
N PHE A 517 0.13 21.10 2.95
CA PHE A 517 1.50 21.38 2.51
C PHE A 517 1.58 21.90 1.06
N SER A 518 0.60 21.57 0.22
CA SER A 518 0.58 21.96 -1.18
C SER A 518 0.24 23.45 -1.37
N GLY A 519 1.11 24.16 -2.07
CA GLY A 519 0.94 25.59 -2.38
C GLY A 519 1.43 26.52 -1.29
N VAL A 520 2.16 26.00 -0.29
CA VAL A 520 2.81 26.79 0.76
C VAL A 520 4.17 27.31 0.28
N ARG A 521 4.41 28.60 0.47
CA ARG A 521 5.72 29.23 0.22
C ARG A 521 6.64 28.98 1.40
N TRP A 522 7.26 27.81 1.41
CA TRP A 522 8.19 27.38 2.46
C TRP A 522 9.38 28.32 2.62
N SER A 523 9.87 28.43 3.85
CA SER A 523 11.01 29.30 4.21
C SER A 523 10.78 30.78 3.90
N THR A 524 9.53 31.24 4.02
CA THR A 524 9.13 32.64 3.89
C THR A 524 8.17 33.02 5.02
N SER A 525 8.00 34.32 5.27
CA SER A 525 7.03 34.86 6.22
C SER A 525 5.55 34.63 5.82
N PHE A 526 5.30 33.98 4.69
CA PHE A 526 3.96 33.60 4.24
C PHE A 526 3.58 32.16 4.62
N ALA A 527 4.50 31.36 5.15
CA ALA A 527 4.27 29.94 5.38
C ALA A 527 3.08 29.68 6.31
N LEU A 528 2.92 30.45 7.39
CA LEU A 528 1.77 30.35 8.28
C LEU A 528 0.46 30.64 7.53
N ALA A 529 0.39 31.79 6.85
CA ALA A 529 -0.83 32.23 6.15
C ALA A 529 -1.23 31.25 5.03
N ASP A 530 -0.26 30.73 4.28
CA ASP A 530 -0.50 29.75 3.23
C ASP A 530 -0.99 28.41 3.82
N THR A 531 -0.44 27.98 4.96
CA THR A 531 -0.83 26.74 5.65
C THR A 531 -2.23 26.84 6.23
N LEU A 532 -2.59 27.98 6.84
CA LEU A 532 -3.96 28.26 7.29
C LEU A 532 -4.94 28.25 6.11
N SER A 533 -4.55 28.85 4.98
CA SER A 533 -5.34 28.81 3.75
C SER A 533 -5.50 27.39 3.20
N ALA A 534 -4.46 26.55 3.30
CA ALA A 534 -4.52 25.15 2.94
C ALA A 534 -5.46 24.35 3.83
N ALA A 535 -5.41 24.57 5.15
CA ALA A 535 -6.31 23.95 6.12
C ALA A 535 -7.78 24.30 5.85
N GLN A 536 -8.09 25.57 5.55
CA GLN A 536 -9.44 26.00 5.16
C GLN A 536 -9.93 25.30 3.89
N ARG A 537 -9.07 25.12 2.87
CA ARG A 537 -9.44 24.40 1.64
C ARG A 537 -9.81 22.94 1.88
N VAL A 538 -9.23 22.30 2.89
CA VAL A 538 -9.54 20.90 3.25
C VAL A 538 -10.59 20.78 4.36
N GLY A 539 -11.13 21.90 4.85
CA GLY A 539 -12.20 21.94 5.85
C GLY A 539 -11.73 21.56 7.26
N ILE A 540 -10.49 21.89 7.63
CA ILE A 540 -9.93 21.62 8.96
C ILE A 540 -9.83 22.93 9.73
N ASP A 541 -10.42 22.95 10.92
CA ASP A 541 -10.26 24.04 11.88
C ASP A 541 -8.89 23.94 12.55
N VAL A 542 -8.15 25.05 12.51
CA VAL A 542 -6.80 25.16 13.08
C VAL A 542 -6.85 25.96 14.37
N VAL A 543 -6.46 25.35 15.48
CA VAL A 543 -6.18 26.06 16.74
C VAL A 543 -4.79 26.68 16.65
N GLN A 544 -4.64 27.93 17.03
CA GLN A 544 -3.32 28.56 17.17
C GLN A 544 -2.95 28.64 18.65
N VAL A 545 -1.83 28.05 19.03
CA VAL A 545 -1.28 28.15 20.40
C VAL A 545 -0.38 29.39 20.53
N GLU A 546 0.17 29.62 21.72
CA GLU A 546 1.08 30.74 22.00
C GLU A 546 2.21 30.84 20.95
N SER A 547 2.50 32.06 20.49
CA SER A 547 3.62 32.31 19.57
C SER A 547 4.95 32.09 20.29
N TRP A 548 5.94 31.54 19.59
CA TRP A 548 7.31 31.42 20.09
C TRP A 548 8.34 31.84 19.05
N HIS A 549 9.62 31.78 19.40
CA HIS A 549 10.70 32.25 18.54
C HIS A 549 11.87 31.26 18.53
N ASP A 550 12.44 31.06 17.34
CA ASP A 550 13.66 30.29 17.13
C ASP A 550 14.90 31.14 17.41
N VAL A 551 16.01 30.49 17.73
CA VAL A 551 17.30 31.16 17.97
C VAL A 551 18.25 30.95 16.78
N ASP A 552 18.23 31.86 15.81
CA ASP A 552 18.97 31.73 14.54
C ASP A 552 20.06 32.79 14.32
N GLU A 553 19.84 34.00 14.82
CA GLU A 553 20.73 35.15 14.61
C GLU A 553 21.26 35.72 15.93
N ALA A 554 22.26 36.60 15.83
CA ALA A 554 22.92 37.19 17.01
C ALA A 554 21.94 37.94 17.92
N GLY A 555 20.89 38.56 17.35
CA GLY A 555 19.83 39.22 18.12
C GLY A 555 19.00 38.23 18.94
N ASP A 556 18.69 37.06 18.39
CA ASP A 556 17.92 36.02 19.08
C ASP A 556 18.74 35.41 20.22
N LEU A 557 20.05 35.25 20.02
CA LEU A 557 20.97 34.79 21.06
C LEU A 557 21.00 35.75 22.26
N GLU A 558 20.95 37.06 22.01
CA GLU A 558 20.90 38.08 23.07
C GLU A 558 19.54 38.13 23.78
N ARG A 559 18.45 37.90 23.04
CA ARG A 559 17.12 37.67 23.64
C ARG A 559 17.14 36.44 24.55
N LEU A 560 17.66 35.32 24.07
CA LEU A 560 17.80 34.07 24.84
C LEU A 560 18.59 34.28 26.15
N ARG A 561 19.71 35.03 26.12
CA ARG A 561 20.47 35.33 27.35
C ARG A 561 19.63 36.03 28.39
N ARG A 562 18.85 37.05 28.01
CA ARG A 562 17.96 37.77 28.92
C ARG A 562 16.87 36.87 29.49
N GLU A 563 16.24 36.05 28.66
CA GLU A 563 15.21 35.09 29.10
C GLU A 563 15.75 34.09 30.13
N LEU A 564 16.98 33.59 29.96
CA LEU A 564 17.59 32.65 30.91
C LEU A 564 17.99 33.29 32.24
N VAL A 565 18.22 34.61 32.27
CA VAL A 565 18.40 35.37 33.51
C VAL A 565 17.07 35.51 34.25
N GLU A 566 15.99 35.82 33.53
CA GLU A 566 14.65 36.01 34.11
C GLU A 566 13.99 34.70 34.54
N ALA A 567 14.28 33.59 33.87
CA ALA A 567 13.77 32.25 34.18
C ALA A 567 14.91 31.27 34.52
N PRO A 568 15.40 31.21 35.78
CA PRO A 568 16.59 30.46 36.16
C PRO A 568 16.53 28.95 35.97
N THR A 569 15.33 28.39 35.83
CA THR A 569 15.07 26.96 35.65
C THR A 569 14.84 26.59 34.18
N ALA A 570 14.71 27.57 33.28
CA ALA A 570 14.54 27.32 31.85
C ALA A 570 15.87 26.89 31.21
N ALA A 571 15.75 25.99 30.22
CA ALA A 571 16.81 25.50 29.34
C ALA A 571 18.17 25.21 30.04
N PRO A 572 18.23 24.29 31.03
CA PRO A 572 19.44 24.02 31.80
C PRO A 572 20.65 23.62 30.95
N ALA A 573 20.47 22.82 29.88
CA ALA A 573 21.57 22.42 29.01
C ALA A 573 22.10 23.63 28.24
N THR A 574 21.20 24.42 27.67
CA THR A 574 21.50 25.63 26.91
C THR A 574 22.23 26.66 27.76
N ARG A 575 21.76 26.88 29.00
CA ARG A 575 22.43 27.76 29.97
C ARG A 575 23.84 27.29 30.29
N ALA A 576 24.03 25.98 30.50
CA ALA A 576 25.33 25.42 30.77
C ALA A 576 26.27 25.55 29.57
N ALA A 577 25.76 25.45 28.34
CA ALA A 577 26.52 25.71 27.13
C ALA A 577 26.91 27.19 27.02
N LEU A 578 25.97 28.12 27.19
CA LEU A 578 26.25 29.58 27.11
C LEU A 578 27.31 30.05 28.10
N ARG A 579 27.32 29.52 29.33
CA ARG A 579 28.35 29.81 30.34
C ARG A 579 29.77 29.39 29.95
N LYS A 580 29.94 28.53 28.94
CA LYS A 580 31.25 28.12 28.41
C LYS A 580 31.71 29.00 27.24
N ILE A 581 30.79 29.82 26.70
CA ILE A 581 31.02 30.72 25.56
C ILE A 581 31.38 32.12 26.07
N GLU A 582 30.89 32.47 27.25
CA GLU A 582 31.31 33.62 28.08
C GLU A 582 32.67 33.37 28.74
#